data_AF-A0A355GGT8-F1
#
_entry.id   AF-A0A355GGT8-F1
#
_cell.length_a   1.000
_cell.length_b   1.000
_cell.length_c   1.000
_cell.angle_alpha   90.00
_cell.angle_beta   90.00
_cell.angle_gamma   90.00
#
_symmetry.space_group_name_H-M   'P 1'
#
loop_
_entity.id
_entity.type
_entity.pdbx_description
1 polymer ?
#
loop_
_entity_poly.entity_id
_entity_poly.type
_entity_poly.pdbx_seq_one_letter_code
_entity_poly.pdbx_strand_id
1 'polypeptide(L)'
;MKNVLNQLINDEAGFIVSAELVLISSIAVLAMIVGLSEVANNINNELEDVGSAFSSIDQSYKLSYSHGHKACTDSSSFNDCPDFCSGQWDVQ
;
A
#
# COMPACT_ATOMS: atom_id res chain seq x y z
N MET A 1 1.31 60.95 11.76
CA MET A 1 2.38 60.04 11.32
C MET A 1 2.88 59.09 12.41
N LYS A 2 3.03 59.52 13.68
CA LYS A 2 3.49 58.64 14.78
C LYS A 2 2.57 57.41 15.03
N ASN A 3 1.27 57.56 14.83
CA ASN A 3 0.31 56.47 15.06
C ASN A 3 0.43 55.31 14.06
N VAL A 4 0.74 55.60 12.78
CA VAL A 4 0.92 54.55 11.76
C VAL A 4 2.22 53.78 12.00
N LEU A 5 3.30 54.48 12.40
CA LEU A 5 4.57 53.83 12.73
C LEU A 5 4.42 52.92 13.96
N ASN A 6 3.71 53.38 14.99
CA ASN A 6 3.42 52.56 16.18
C ASN A 6 2.48 51.38 15.86
N GLN A 7 1.57 51.53 14.91
CA GLN A 7 0.72 50.43 14.46
C GLN A 7 1.53 49.35 13.74
N LEU A 8 2.45 49.74 12.85
CA LEU A 8 3.33 48.80 12.14
C LEU A 8 4.34 48.10 13.06
N ILE A 9 4.87 48.79 14.08
CA ILE A 9 5.81 48.19 15.04
C ILE A 9 5.11 47.20 15.98
N ASN A 10 3.85 47.44 16.32
CA ASN A 10 3.04 46.54 17.14
C ASN A 10 2.19 45.57 16.29
N ASP A 11 2.45 45.49 14.98
CA ASP A 11 1.75 44.59 14.07
C ASP A 11 2.37 43.19 14.15
N GLU A 12 1.87 42.38 15.08
CA GLU A 12 2.23 40.96 15.21
C GLU A 12 1.60 40.09 14.10
N ALA A 13 0.84 40.66 13.15
CA ALA A 13 0.24 39.91 12.05
C ALA A 13 1.26 39.49 10.98
N GLY A 14 2.50 39.97 11.05
CA GLY A 14 3.61 39.56 10.20
C GLY A 14 4.42 38.43 10.81
N PHE A 15 4.11 37.18 10.51
CA PHE A 15 5.03 36.08 10.76
C PHE A 15 6.27 36.27 9.88
N ILE A 16 7.37 36.75 10.46
CA ILE A 16 8.67 36.77 9.78
C ILE A 16 9.11 35.33 9.65
N VAL A 17 8.96 34.78 8.44
CA VAL A 17 9.51 33.47 8.10
C VAL A 17 11.03 33.60 8.16
N SER A 18 11.60 33.35 9.34
CA SER A 18 13.04 33.24 9.53
C SER A 18 13.59 32.13 8.64
N ALA A 19 14.83 32.29 8.15
CA ALA A 19 15.53 31.25 7.41
C ALA A 19 15.54 29.90 8.16
N GLU A 20 15.56 29.94 9.49
CA GLU A 20 15.51 28.75 10.36
C GLU A 20 14.18 28.00 10.27
N LEU A 21 13.05 28.71 10.15
CA LEU A 21 11.72 28.10 10.03
C LEU A 21 11.50 27.48 8.64
N VAL A 22 12.08 28.07 7.59
CA VAL A 22 12.11 27.45 6.26
C VAL A 22 12.92 26.16 6.27
N LEU A 23 14.04 26.15 6.99
CA LEU A 23 14.88 24.96 7.11
C LEU A 23 14.16 23.84 7.86
N ILE A 24 13.49 24.14 8.97
CA ILE A 24 12.71 23.14 9.71
C ILE A 24 11.53 22.62 8.88
N SER A 25 10.79 23.49 8.19
CA SER A 25 9.62 23.09 7.40
C SER A 25 10.02 22.20 6.22
N SER A 26 11.12 22.50 5.54
CA SER A 26 11.63 21.66 4.44
C SER A 26 12.06 20.27 4.93
N ILE A 27 12.75 20.17 6.07
CA ILE A 27 13.10 18.88 6.68
C ILE A 27 11.82 18.10 7.04
N ALA A 28 10.83 18.76 7.63
CA ALA A 28 9.57 18.11 8.00
C ALA A 28 8.82 17.56 6.79
N VAL A 29 8.76 18.31 5.68
CA VAL A 29 8.12 17.86 4.43
C VAL A 29 8.88 16.67 3.84
N LEU A 30 10.22 16.71 3.80
CA LEU A 30 11.02 15.58 3.29
C LEU A 30 10.83 14.32 4.14
N ALA A 31 10.84 14.46 5.46
CA ALA A 31 10.61 13.34 6.38
C ALA A 31 9.21 12.75 6.19
N MET A 32 8.19 13.59 5.97
CA MET A 32 6.82 13.13 5.73
C MET A 32 6.70 12.37 4.40
N ILE A 33 7.34 12.87 3.33
CA ILE A 33 7.30 12.22 2.01
C ILE A 33 7.97 10.84 2.07
N VAL A 34 9.17 10.77 2.66
CA VAL A 34 9.89 9.49 2.82
C VAL A 34 9.09 8.56 3.72
N GLY A 35 8.57 9.06 4.85
CA GLY A 35 7.75 8.26 5.77
C GLY A 35 6.49 7.69 5.09
N LEU A 36 5.79 8.49 4.29
CA LEU A 36 4.61 8.02 3.57
C LEU A 36 4.97 6.99 2.48
N SER A 37 6.11 7.17 1.80
CA SER A 37 6.61 6.20 0.81
C SER A 37 6.92 4.85 1.45
N GLU A 38 7.60 4.84 2.60
CA GLU A 38 7.93 3.61 3.32
C GLU A 38 6.69 2.92 3.86
N VAL A 39 5.69 3.67 4.34
CA VAL A 39 4.41 3.09 4.77
C VAL A 39 3.68 2.44 3.60
N ALA A 40 3.65 3.11 2.44
CA ALA A 40 3.01 2.55 1.25
C ALA A 40 3.68 1.24 0.80
N ASN A 41 5.01 1.23 0.73
CA ASN A 41 5.77 0.04 0.32
C ASN A 41 5.58 -1.12 1.30
N ASN A 42 5.67 -0.86 2.62
CA ASN A 42 5.44 -1.91 3.61
C ASN A 42 4.02 -2.47 3.57
N ILE A 43 2.99 -1.63 3.38
CA ILE A 43 1.61 -2.13 3.24
C ILE A 43 1.48 -3.03 2.01
N ASN A 44 2.09 -2.66 0.89
CA ASN A 44 2.06 -3.49 -0.31
C ASN A 44 2.75 -4.84 -0.10
N ASN A 45 3.90 -4.86 0.58
CA ASN A 45 4.62 -6.10 0.91
C ASN A 45 3.78 -7.01 1.82
N GLU A 46 3.12 -6.47 2.84
CA GLU A 46 2.24 -7.27 3.71
C GLU A 46 1.00 -7.80 2.96
N LEU A 47 0.45 -7.01 2.03
CA LEU A 47 -0.65 -7.47 1.17
C LEU A 47 -0.21 -8.55 0.19
N GLU A 48 1.01 -8.47 -0.33
CA GLU A 48 1.64 -9.52 -1.12
C GLU A 48 1.77 -10.80 -0.30
N ASP A 49 2.37 -10.72 0.89
CA ASP A 49 2.56 -11.87 1.78
C ASP A 49 1.22 -12.56 2.11
N VAL A 50 0.17 -11.78 2.35
CA VAL A 50 -1.19 -12.31 2.52
C VAL A 50 -1.69 -12.99 1.24
N GLY A 51 -1.52 -12.37 0.07
CA GLY A 51 -1.89 -12.93 -1.23
C GLY A 51 -1.19 -14.25 -1.52
N SER A 52 0.13 -14.31 -1.34
CA SER A 52 0.93 -15.52 -1.51
C SER A 52 0.54 -16.60 -0.50
N ALA A 53 0.19 -16.23 0.74
CA ALA A 53 -0.32 -17.19 1.73
C ALA A 53 -1.64 -17.83 1.27
N PHE A 54 -2.57 -17.07 0.69
CA PHE A 54 -3.80 -17.62 0.12
C PHE A 54 -3.52 -18.51 -1.10
N SER A 55 -2.62 -18.10 -1.99
CA SER A 55 -2.21 -18.88 -3.17
C SER A 55 -1.49 -20.19 -2.78
N SER A 56 -0.80 -20.21 -1.63
CA SER A 56 -0.11 -21.41 -1.14
C SER A 56 -1.05 -22.52 -0.62
N ILE A 57 -2.34 -22.23 -0.47
CA ILE A 57 -3.35 -23.23 -0.12
C ILE A 57 -3.70 -24.02 -1.39
N ASP A 58 -3.88 -25.34 -1.26
CA ASP A 58 -4.33 -26.17 -2.38
C ASP A 58 -5.77 -25.79 -2.79
N GLN A 59 -5.89 -25.09 -3.93
CA GLN A 59 -7.17 -24.71 -4.53
C GLN A 59 -7.66 -25.75 -5.55
N SER A 60 -6.97 -26.88 -5.70
CA SER A 60 -7.36 -27.95 -6.62
C SER A 60 -8.54 -28.75 -6.07
N TYR A 61 -9.42 -29.20 -6.97
CA TYR A 61 -10.52 -30.09 -6.60
C TYR A 61 -10.77 -31.15 -7.66
N LYS A 62 -11.32 -32.29 -7.21
CA LYS A 62 -11.75 -33.37 -8.09
C LYS A 62 -13.05 -33.98 -7.60
N LEU A 63 -14.10 -33.85 -8.40
CA LEU A 63 -15.40 -34.48 -8.21
C LEU A 63 -15.46 -35.72 -9.09
N SER A 64 -15.50 -36.89 -8.46
CA SER A 64 -15.62 -38.17 -9.15
C SER A 64 -17.01 -38.77 -8.88
N TYR A 65 -17.68 -39.22 -9.94
CA TYR A 65 -19.00 -39.86 -9.85
C TYR A 65 -18.93 -41.33 -10.27
N SER A 66 -19.98 -42.09 -9.94
CA SER A 66 -20.06 -43.50 -10.27
C SER A 66 -20.29 -43.70 -11.77
N HIS A 67 -19.48 -44.56 -12.38
CA HIS A 67 -19.65 -45.00 -13.76
C HIS A 67 -20.07 -46.46 -13.78
N GLY A 68 -21.20 -46.76 -14.43
CA GLY A 68 -21.77 -48.11 -14.48
C GLY A 68 -22.13 -48.55 -15.90
N HIS A 69 -22.53 -49.82 -16.06
CA HIS A 69 -22.77 -50.44 -17.38
C HIS A 69 -23.83 -49.76 -18.26
N LYS A 70 -24.73 -48.94 -17.68
CA LYS A 70 -25.82 -48.27 -18.41
C LYS A 70 -25.93 -46.77 -18.11
N ALA A 71 -25.01 -46.22 -17.32
CA ALA A 71 -25.04 -44.82 -16.94
C ALA A 71 -23.62 -44.31 -16.68
N CYS A 72 -23.30 -43.21 -17.33
CA CYS A 72 -22.11 -42.41 -17.14
C CYS A 72 -22.55 -41.07 -16.56
N THR A 73 -21.84 -40.58 -15.54
CA THR A 73 -21.93 -39.18 -15.11
C THR A 73 -20.60 -38.51 -15.36
N ASP A 74 -20.63 -37.31 -15.94
CA ASP A 74 -19.43 -36.55 -16.22
C ASP A 74 -18.80 -36.07 -14.90
N SER A 75 -17.48 -36.17 -14.83
CA SER A 75 -16.69 -35.71 -13.68
C SER A 75 -16.21 -34.28 -13.91
N SER A 76 -15.97 -33.55 -12.81
CA SER A 76 -15.35 -32.21 -12.87
C SER A 76 -14.07 -32.20 -12.05
N SER A 77 -13.03 -31.56 -12.56
CA SER A 77 -11.80 -31.34 -11.83
C SER A 77 -11.15 -30.04 -12.22
N PHE A 78 -10.51 -29.40 -11.26
CA PHE A 78 -9.63 -28.26 -11.44
C PHE A 78 -8.30 -28.58 -10.77
N ASN A 79 -7.20 -28.31 -11.47
CA ASN A 79 -5.86 -28.39 -10.91
C ASN A 79 -5.28 -26.99 -10.95
N ASP A 80 -4.98 -26.44 -9.78
CA ASP A 80 -4.32 -25.16 -9.69
C ASP A 80 -2.86 -25.30 -10.12
N CYS A 81 -2.37 -24.34 -10.90
CA CYS A 81 -1.00 -24.34 -11.41
C CYS A 81 -0.37 -22.98 -11.10
N PRO A 82 0.90 -22.95 -10.66
CA PRO A 82 1.59 -21.70 -10.41
C PRO A 82 1.59 -20.82 -11.67
N ASP A 83 1.23 -19.55 -11.50
CA ASP A 83 1.26 -18.52 -12.53
C ASP A 83 2.28 -17.43 -12.20
N PHE A 84 2.31 -16.37 -13.01
CA PHE A 84 3.24 -15.26 -12.85
C PHE A 84 3.11 -14.56 -11.48
N CYS A 85 1.90 -14.51 -10.91
CA CYS A 85 1.59 -13.84 -9.65
C CYS A 85 1.63 -14.78 -8.44
N SER A 86 2.17 -16.00 -8.62
CA SER A 86 2.31 -17.00 -7.56
C SER A 86 3.67 -16.92 -6.85
N GLY A 87 4.53 -16.00 -7.27
CA GLY A 87 5.86 -15.77 -6.69
C GLY A 87 5.80 -15.07 -5.33
N GLN A 88 6.95 -14.99 -4.68
CA GLN A 88 7.20 -14.06 -3.59
C GLN A 88 8.23 -13.04 -4.06
N TRP A 89 8.12 -11.82 -3.54
CA TRP A 89 9.00 -10.68 -3.73
C TRP A 89 8.90 -10.12 -5.15
N ASP A 90 7.70 -10.10 -5.70
CA ASP A 90 7.40 -9.62 -7.06
C ASP A 90 6.85 -8.19 -7.12
N VAL A 91 6.42 -7.62 -5.98
CA VAL A 91 6.18 -6.18 -5.84
C VAL A 91 7.39 -5.46 -5.23
N GLN A 92 7.77 -4.35 -5.86
CA GLN A 92 8.87 -3.46 -5.47
C GLN A 92 8.35 -2.05 -5.15
#